data_AF-A0A0H5QC89-F1
#
_entry.id   AF-A0A0H5QC89-F1
#
_cell.length_a   1.000
_cell.length_b   1.000
_cell.length_c   1.000
_cell.angle_alpha   90.00
_cell.angle_beta   90.00
_cell.angle_gamma   90.00
#
_symmetry.space_group_name_H-M   'P 1'
#
loop_
_entity.id
_entity.type
_entity.pdbx_description
1 polymer ?
#
loop_
_entity_poly.entity_id
_entity_poly.type
_entity_poly.pdbx_seq_one_letter_code
_entity_poly.pdbx_strand_id
1 'polypeptide(L)'
;METIALTYRELAERLGIKPESARKTAQRRRWHRTTANDGTTRIHVPVEALGRPRDSTGDSPTTAVLEERIRGLEALAAELRTQNDDLRADRDRWAAYASRPWWRRLAG
;
A
#
# COMPACT_ATOMS: atom_id res chain seq x y z
N MET A 1 -29.52 -21.26 9.73
CA MET A 1 -28.49 -20.63 8.90
C MET A 1 -29.01 -20.64 7.49
N GLU A 2 -29.46 -19.48 7.00
CA GLU A 2 -29.91 -19.37 5.61
C GLU A 2 -28.68 -19.44 4.71
N THR A 3 -28.70 -20.32 3.73
CA THR A 3 -27.62 -20.47 2.74
C THR A 3 -28.15 -20.11 1.37
N ILE A 4 -27.48 -19.18 0.69
CA ILE A 4 -27.80 -18.80 -0.68
C ILE A 4 -26.85 -19.54 -1.61
N ALA A 5 -27.40 -20.19 -2.64
CA ALA A 5 -26.63 -20.82 -3.69
C ALA A 5 -26.15 -19.75 -4.70
N LEU A 6 -24.86 -19.42 -4.69
CA LEU A 6 -24.25 -18.43 -5.58
C LEU A 6 -23.14 -19.07 -6.42
N THR A 7 -23.00 -18.64 -7.66
CA THR A 7 -21.82 -18.99 -8.48
C THR A 7 -20.56 -18.29 -7.95
N TYR A 8 -19.37 -18.72 -8.37
CA TYR A 8 -18.12 -18.01 -8.03
C TYR A 8 -18.13 -16.54 -8.47
N ARG A 9 -18.79 -16.24 -9.61
CA ARG A 9 -18.89 -14.87 -10.14
C ARG A 9 -19.81 -14.00 -9.29
N GLU A 10 -21.01 -14.50 -8.99
CA GLU A 10 -21.97 -13.78 -8.13
C GLU A 10 -21.45 -13.61 -6.70
N LEU A 11 -20.73 -14.61 -6.18
CA LEU A 11 -20.05 -14.50 -4.90
C LEU A 11 -18.96 -13.41 -4.92
N ALA A 12 -18.19 -13.33 -6.01
CA ALA A 12 -17.14 -12.33 -6.17
C ALA A 12 -17.72 -10.91 -6.24
N GLU A 13 -18.80 -10.74 -6.99
CA GLU A 13 -19.54 -9.49 -7.12
C GLU A 13 -20.14 -9.06 -5.77
N ARG A 14 -20.79 -9.98 -5.07
CA ARG A 14 -21.43 -9.71 -3.77
C ARG A 14 -20.43 -9.40 -2.64
N LEU A 15 -19.19 -9.91 -2.77
CA LEU A 15 -18.10 -9.65 -1.83
C LEU A 15 -17.16 -8.53 -2.28
N GLY A 16 -17.31 -7.98 -3.49
CA GLY A 16 -16.42 -6.95 -4.04
C GLY A 16 -14.98 -7.42 -4.22
N ILE A 17 -14.76 -8.71 -4.53
CA ILE A 17 -13.43 -9.32 -4.68
C ILE A 17 -13.23 -9.95 -6.06
N LYS A 18 -11.98 -10.26 -6.44
CA LYS A 18 -11.69 -11.02 -7.67
C LYS A 18 -12.30 -12.44 -7.59
N PRO A 19 -12.73 -13.02 -8.73
CA PRO A 19 -13.32 -14.37 -8.76
C PRO A 19 -12.38 -15.46 -8.22
N GLU A 20 -11.08 -15.35 -8.47
CA GLU A 20 -10.07 -16.25 -7.87
C GLU A 20 -9.99 -16.14 -6.34
N SER A 21 -10.15 -14.93 -5.79
CA SER A 21 -10.21 -14.71 -4.34
C SER A 21 -11.51 -15.25 -3.75
N ALA A 22 -12.62 -15.15 -4.47
CA ALA A 22 -13.89 -15.78 -4.08
C ALA A 22 -13.76 -17.31 -4.03
N ARG A 23 -13.10 -17.91 -5.03
CA ARG A 23 -12.79 -19.36 -5.05
C ARG A 23 -11.96 -19.79 -3.84
N LYS A 24 -10.87 -19.08 -3.54
CA LYS A 24 -10.04 -19.36 -2.35
C LYS A 24 -10.83 -19.17 -1.05
N THR A 25 -11.73 -18.20 -0.99
CA THR A 25 -12.57 -17.95 0.19
C THR A 25 -13.54 -19.09 0.44
N ALA A 26 -14.25 -19.54 -0.60
CA ALA A 26 -15.13 -20.70 -0.53
C ALA A 26 -14.37 -21.97 -0.10
N GLN A 27 -13.15 -22.17 -0.61
CA GLN A 27 -12.30 -23.31 -0.23
C GLN A 27 -11.84 -23.23 1.23
N ARG A 28 -11.34 -22.07 1.69
CA ARG A 28 -10.88 -21.85 3.08
C ARG A 28 -11.99 -22.07 4.10
N ARG A 29 -13.19 -21.58 3.78
CA ARG A 29 -14.38 -21.71 4.64
C ARG A 29 -15.13 -23.02 4.45
N ARG A 30 -14.65 -23.88 3.54
CA ARG A 30 -15.22 -25.20 3.21
C ARG A 30 -16.72 -25.14 2.91
N TRP A 31 -17.16 -24.09 2.19
CA TRP A 31 -18.56 -23.94 1.82
C TRP A 31 -19.01 -25.06 0.87
N HIS A 32 -20.24 -25.54 1.05
CA HIS A 32 -20.77 -26.64 0.26
C HIS A 32 -20.87 -26.24 -1.22
N ARG A 33 -20.41 -27.14 -2.09
CA ARG A 33 -20.44 -26.96 -3.55
C ARG A 33 -21.38 -27.99 -4.15
N THR A 34 -22.33 -27.53 -4.93
CA THR A 34 -23.26 -28.38 -5.68
C THR A 34 -23.12 -28.04 -7.16
N THR A 35 -22.82 -29.04 -7.96
CA THR A 35 -22.91 -28.93 -9.41
C THR A 35 -24.39 -29.04 -9.77
N ALA A 36 -24.95 -27.98 -10.33
CA ALA A 36 -26.32 -27.99 -10.82
C ALA A 36 -26.44 -28.82 -12.10
N ASN A 37 -27.68 -29.21 -12.43
CA ASN A 37 -27.99 -29.94 -13.68
C ASN A 37 -27.54 -29.16 -14.94
N ASP A 38 -27.42 -27.83 -14.82
CA ASP A 38 -26.95 -26.92 -15.87
C ASP A 38 -25.41 -26.88 -16.00
N GLY A 39 -24.69 -27.81 -15.36
CA GLY A 39 -23.21 -27.86 -15.34
C GLY A 39 -22.53 -26.77 -14.50
N THR A 40 -23.32 -25.84 -13.94
CA THR A 40 -22.79 -24.71 -13.18
C THR A 40 -22.53 -25.10 -11.73
N THR A 41 -21.33 -24.81 -11.22
CA THR A 41 -21.00 -25.01 -9.80
C THR A 41 -21.58 -23.87 -8.96
N ARG A 42 -22.55 -24.20 -8.10
CA ARG A 42 -23.13 -23.29 -7.10
C ARG A 42 -22.53 -23.57 -5.72
N ILE A 43 -22.26 -22.51 -4.98
CA ILE A 43 -21.68 -22.54 -3.64
C ILE A 43 -22.76 -22.11 -2.67
N HIS A 44 -23.03 -22.92 -1.66
CA HIS A 44 -23.96 -22.57 -0.59
C HIS A 44 -23.24 -21.68 0.41
N VAL A 45 -23.53 -20.39 0.32
CA VAL A 45 -22.90 -19.36 1.14
C VAL A 45 -23.86 -18.96 2.25
N PRO A 46 -23.47 -19.10 3.53
CA PRO A 46 -24.27 -18.59 4.64
C PRO A 46 -24.50 -17.08 4.50
N VAL A 47 -25.74 -16.62 4.68
CA VAL A 47 -26.10 -15.20 4.59
C VAL A 47 -25.27 -14.33 5.54
N GLU A 48 -24.92 -14.88 6.71
CA GLU A 48 -24.06 -14.23 7.70
C GLU A 48 -22.65 -13.95 7.18
N ALA A 49 -22.16 -14.79 6.25
CA ALA A 49 -20.86 -14.57 5.60
C ALA A 49 -20.91 -13.58 4.44
N LEU A 50 -22.11 -13.29 3.93
CA LEU A 50 -22.39 -12.16 3.03
C LEU A 50 -22.67 -10.87 3.81
N GLY A 51 -22.90 -11.01 5.13
CA GLY A 51 -23.15 -9.94 6.08
C GLY A 51 -21.95 -9.01 6.20
N ARG A 52 -22.15 -7.79 5.70
CA ARG A 52 -21.15 -6.77 5.40
C ARG A 52 -20.39 -7.14 4.12
N PRO A 53 -20.71 -6.49 2.98
CA PRO A 53 -19.68 -6.30 1.95
C PRO A 53 -18.47 -5.82 2.75
N ARG A 54 -17.32 -6.50 2.63
CA ARG A 54 -16.11 -5.79 3.02
C ARG A 54 -16.22 -4.51 2.20
N ASP A 55 -16.29 -3.37 2.88
CA ASP A 55 -15.71 -2.18 2.32
C ASP A 55 -14.30 -2.64 1.99
N SER A 56 -14.11 -3.21 0.80
CA SER A 56 -12.85 -3.16 0.09
C SER A 56 -12.70 -1.68 -0.09
N THR A 57 -12.19 -1.05 0.97
CA THR A 57 -11.97 0.36 1.07
C THR A 57 -11.18 0.66 -0.18
N GLY A 58 -11.86 1.28 -1.15
CA GLY A 58 -11.29 1.76 -2.39
C GLY A 58 -10.24 2.82 -2.13
N ASP A 59 -9.92 3.12 -0.87
CA ASP A 59 -8.76 3.84 -0.38
C ASP A 59 -7.44 3.08 -0.62
N SER A 60 -7.36 2.20 -1.62
CA SER A 60 -6.06 1.97 -2.24
C SER A 60 -5.81 3.22 -3.08
N PRO A 61 -4.95 4.16 -2.62
CA PRO A 61 -4.68 5.37 -3.38
C PRO A 61 -4.33 4.96 -4.80
N THR A 62 -4.95 5.62 -5.78
CA THR A 62 -4.68 5.36 -7.18
C THR A 62 -3.18 5.44 -7.42
N THR A 63 -2.66 4.63 -8.34
CA THR A 63 -1.22 4.63 -8.68
C THR A 63 -0.70 6.05 -8.93
N ALA A 64 -1.49 6.92 -9.56
CA ALA A 64 -1.17 8.34 -9.75
C ALA A 64 -0.94 9.13 -8.44
N VAL A 65 -1.74 8.87 -7.39
CA VAL A 65 -1.58 9.52 -6.07
C VAL A 65 -0.29 9.03 -5.39
N LEU A 66 0.01 7.74 -5.53
CA LEU A 66 1.26 7.16 -5.02
C LEU A 66 2.47 7.70 -5.77
N GLU A 67 2.40 7.81 -7.09
CA GLU A 67 3.45 8.39 -7.95
C GLU A 67 3.72 9.85 -7.58
N GLU A 68 2.67 10.65 -7.38
CA GLU A 68 2.83 12.03 -6.93
C GLU A 68 3.47 12.13 -5.56
N ARG A 69 3.06 11.25 -4.63
CA ARG A 69 3.65 11.20 -3.29
C ARG A 69 5.12 10.80 -3.33
N ILE A 70 5.48 9.84 -4.18
CA ILE A 70 6.87 9.42 -4.39
C ILE A 70 7.69 10.59 -4.92
N ARG A 71 7.21 11.28 -5.96
CA ARG A 71 7.89 12.47 -6.51
C ARG A 71 8.12 13.54 -5.46
N GLY A 72 7.10 13.84 -4.65
CA GLY A 72 7.22 14.83 -3.57
C GLY A 72 8.24 14.42 -2.49
N LEU A 73 8.29 13.13 -2.13
CA LEU A 73 9.26 12.62 -1.16
C LEU A 73 10.69 12.64 -1.71
N GLU A 74 10.88 12.32 -2.99
CA GLU A 74 12.19 12.40 -3.65
C GLU A 74 12.70 13.84 -3.72
N ALA A 75 11.83 14.81 -4.01
CA ALA A 75 12.19 16.23 -4.00
C ALA A 75 12.63 16.71 -2.61
N LEU A 76 11.89 16.34 -1.56
CA LEU A 76 12.28 16.65 -0.17
C LEU A 76 13.60 15.99 0.23
N ALA A 77 13.82 14.75 -0.20
CA ALA A 77 15.07 14.04 0.06
C ALA A 77 16.26 14.68 -0.66
N ALA A 78 16.07 15.20 -1.87
CA ALA A 78 17.10 15.95 -2.60
C ALA A 78 17.45 17.26 -1.88
N GLU A 79 16.44 18.03 -1.50
CA GLU A 79 16.62 19.29 -0.76
C GLU A 79 17.36 19.07 0.56
N LEU A 80 16.95 18.09 1.36
CA LEU A 80 17.62 17.78 2.64
C LEU A 80 19.08 17.36 2.45
N ARG A 81 19.42 16.71 1.34
CA ARG A 81 20.82 16.36 1.03
C ARG A 81 21.63 17.61 0.73
N THR A 82 21.12 18.50 -0.11
CA THR A 82 21.76 19.79 -0.41
C THR A 82 22.00 20.59 0.87
N GLN A 83 20.98 20.73 1.72
CA GLN A 83 21.13 21.42 3.01
C GLN A 83 22.19 20.78 3.91
N ASN A 84 22.25 19.44 3.96
CA ASN A 84 23.29 18.74 4.72
C ASN A 84 24.69 19.00 4.18
N ASP A 85 24.85 19.01 2.86
CA ASP A 85 26.13 19.25 2.21
C ASP A 85 26.61 20.69 2.46
N ASP A 86 25.70 21.67 2.42
CA ASP A 86 26.01 23.05 2.75
C ASP A 86 26.44 23.23 4.22
N LEU A 87 25.72 22.59 5.15
CA LEU A 87 26.07 22.61 6.57
C LEU A 87 27.42 21.94 6.84
N ARG A 88 27.73 20.85 6.14
CA ARG A 88 29.04 20.19 6.22
C ARG A 88 30.14 21.08 5.68
N ALA A 89 29.91 21.72 4.53
CA ALA A 89 30.88 22.65 3.94
C ALA A 89 31.11 23.87 4.86
N ASP A 90 30.07 24.39 5.50
CA ASP A 90 30.21 25.47 6.49
C ASP A 90 31.01 25.01 7.71
N ARG A 91 30.65 23.85 8.30
CA ARG A 91 31.42 23.24 9.39
C ARG A 91 32.89 23.07 9.03
N ASP A 92 33.19 22.57 7.84
CA ASP A 92 34.56 22.32 7.40
C ASP A 92 35.32 23.64 7.17
N ARG A 93 34.65 24.68 6.67
CA ARG A 93 35.18 26.04 6.59
C ARG A 93 35.50 26.61 7.97
N TRP A 94 34.60 26.46 8.94
CA TRP A 94 34.83 26.86 10.33
C TRP A 94 35.97 26.08 10.97
N ALA A 95 36.05 24.76 10.75
CA ALA A 95 37.14 23.92 11.24
C ALA A 95 38.49 24.34 10.66
N ALA A 96 38.55 24.68 9.36
CA ALA A 96 39.75 25.20 8.71
C ALA A 96 40.15 26.59 9.24
N TYR A 97 39.18 27.46 9.52
CA TYR A 97 39.45 28.76 10.14
C TYR A 97 39.98 28.58 11.58
N ALA A 98 39.38 27.67 12.33
CA ALA A 98 39.71 27.32 13.72
C ALA A 98 41.04 26.55 13.86
N SER A 99 41.53 25.88 12.80
CA SER A 99 42.83 25.21 12.78
C SER A 99 43.98 26.12 12.34
N ARG A 100 43.70 27.32 11.81
CA ARG A 100 44.76 28.29 11.49
C ARG A 100 45.52 28.71 12.75
N PRO A 101 46.86 28.66 12.75
CA PRO A 101 47.67 29.15 13.86
C PRO A 101 47.34 30.61 14.20
N TRP A 102 47.28 30.92 15.49
CA TRP A 102 46.84 32.22 16.02
C TRP A 102 47.56 33.44 15.41
N TRP A 103 48.82 33.29 14.99
CA TRP A 103 49.62 34.35 14.35
C TRP A 103 49.20 34.64 12.90
N ARG A 104 48.64 33.66 12.15
CA ARG A 104 48.02 33.89 10.84
C ARG A 104 46.62 34.52 10.91
N ARG A 105 46.05 34.66 12.11
CA ARG A 105 44.77 35.37 12.33
C ARG A 105 44.98 36.85 12.68
N LEU A 106 46.21 37.26 13.05
CA LEU A 106 46.57 38.62 13.45
C LEU A 106 47.24 39.43 12.32
N ALA A 107 47.91 38.77 11.38
CA ALA A 107 48.34 39.38 10.13
C ALA A 107 47.22 39.19 9.10
N GLY A 108 46.45 40.25 8.83
CA GLY A 108 45.40 40.27 7.79
C GLY A 108 45.95 39.98 6.40
#